data_AF-A0A2E8KA07-F1
#
_entry.id   AF-A0A2E8KA07-F1
#
_cell.length_a   1.000
_cell.length_b   1.000
_cell.length_c   1.000
_cell.angle_alpha   90.00
_cell.angle_beta   90.00
_cell.angle_gamma   90.00
#
_symmetry.space_group_name_H-M   'P 1'
#
loop_
_entity.id
_entity.type
_entity.pdbx_description
1 polymer ?
#
loop_
_entity_poly.entity_id
_entity_poly.type
_entity_poly.pdbx_seq_one_letter_code
_entity_poly.pdbx_strand_id
1 'polypeptide(L)'
;MKEKIVPDDFDWRSVTPEDSPKTPMDVMADPLHEELTNADLSEGDDAYDFSSRIYDYSDGTEKSTGEMFHLAEATREKPVALIFGSYT
;
A
#
# COMPACT_ATOMS: atom_id res chain seq x y z
N MET A 1 8.66 -12.14 -22.85
CA MET A 1 8.47 -10.70 -23.13
C MET A 1 7.85 -10.12 -21.87
N LYS A 2 8.52 -9.18 -21.17
CA LYS A 2 7.97 -8.60 -19.94
C LYS A 2 6.87 -7.60 -20.34
N GLU A 3 5.69 -7.79 -19.79
CA GLU A 3 4.53 -6.92 -20.03
C GLU A 3 4.80 -5.54 -19.42
N LYS A 4 4.41 -4.48 -20.12
CA LYS A 4 4.70 -3.10 -19.73
C LYS A 4 3.67 -2.68 -18.68
N ILE A 5 4.09 -2.50 -17.43
CA ILE A 5 3.18 -2.28 -16.28
C ILE A 5 2.59 -0.86 -16.26
N VAL A 6 3.14 0.05 -17.06
CA VAL A 6 2.69 1.45 -17.13
C VAL A 6 2.14 1.74 -18.54
N PRO A 7 0.89 2.23 -18.67
CA PRO A 7 0.34 2.69 -19.94
C PRO A 7 1.24 3.73 -20.60
N ASP A 8 1.35 3.70 -21.93
CA ASP A 8 2.23 4.61 -22.68
C ASP A 8 1.83 6.09 -22.52
N ASP A 9 0.60 6.35 -22.08
CA ASP A 9 -0.01 7.66 -21.85
C ASP A 9 -0.04 8.09 -20.37
N PHE A 10 0.53 7.29 -19.45
CA PHE A 10 0.57 7.66 -18.03
C PHE A 10 1.59 8.78 -17.78
N ASP A 11 1.11 9.98 -17.49
CA ASP A 11 1.94 11.12 -17.09
C ASP A 11 2.41 11.01 -15.64
N TRP A 12 3.38 10.14 -15.41
CA TRP A 12 3.95 9.91 -14.08
C TRP A 12 4.59 11.17 -13.45
N ARG A 13 4.96 12.17 -14.25
CA ARG A 13 5.51 13.44 -13.75
C ARG A 13 4.46 14.32 -13.10
N SER A 14 3.17 14.12 -13.42
CA SER A 14 2.07 14.83 -12.75
C SER A 14 1.82 14.35 -11.31
N VAL A 15 2.31 13.15 -10.95
CA VAL A 15 2.08 12.50 -9.65
C VAL A 15 3.37 12.24 -8.85
N THR A 16 4.53 12.48 -9.45
CA THR A 16 5.84 12.32 -8.79
C THR A 16 6.46 13.71 -8.61
N PRO A 17 6.79 14.13 -7.38
CA PRO A 17 7.48 15.39 -7.13
C PRO A 17 8.78 15.53 -7.95
N GLU A 18 9.11 16.75 -8.40
CA GLU A 18 10.32 17.00 -9.21
C GLU A 18 11.62 16.67 -8.46
N ASP A 19 11.59 16.71 -7.13
CA ASP A 19 12.70 16.39 -6.23
C ASP A 19 12.75 14.91 -5.81
N SER A 20 11.89 14.05 -6.37
CA SER A 20 11.88 12.63 -6.04
C SER A 20 13.20 11.96 -6.46
N PRO A 21 13.88 11.23 -5.56
CA PRO A 21 15.14 10.54 -5.87
C PRO A 21 14.95 9.31 -6.78
N LYS A 22 13.71 8.84 -6.97
CA LYS A 22 13.35 7.73 -7.84
C LYS A 22 12.10 8.08 -8.63
N THR A 23 12.08 7.75 -9.92
CA THR A 23 10.85 7.77 -10.73
C THR A 23 10.02 6.52 -10.47
N PRO A 24 8.72 6.48 -10.84
CA PRO A 24 7.93 5.26 -10.78
C PRO A 24 8.54 4.13 -11.61
N MET A 25 9.20 4.42 -12.74
CA MET A 25 9.92 3.39 -13.50
C MET A 25 11.10 2.81 -12.70
N ASP A 26 11.83 3.64 -11.95
CA ASP A 26 12.94 3.17 -11.11
C ASP A 26 12.44 2.31 -9.94
N VAL A 27 11.28 2.63 -9.39
CA VAL A 27 10.63 1.83 -8.33
C VAL A 27 10.18 0.48 -8.86
N MET A 28 9.53 0.46 -10.03
CA MET A 28 8.99 -0.77 -10.64
C MET A 28 10.07 -1.66 -11.28
N ALA A 29 11.24 -1.10 -11.61
CA ALA A 29 12.40 -1.85 -12.09
C ALA A 29 13.29 -2.39 -10.96
N ASP A 30 13.04 -1.97 -9.72
CA ASP A 30 13.78 -2.42 -8.54
C ASP A 30 13.41 -3.89 -8.23
N PRO A 31 14.37 -4.84 -8.25
CA PRO A 31 14.10 -6.24 -7.95
C PRO A 31 13.50 -6.45 -6.56
N LEU A 32 13.73 -5.52 -5.63
CA LEU A 32 13.14 -5.55 -4.29
C LEU A 32 11.62 -5.25 -4.29
N HIS A 33 11.09 -4.68 -5.37
CA HIS A 33 9.68 -4.35 -5.52
C HIS A 33 8.98 -5.20 -6.59
N GLU A 34 9.64 -6.22 -7.15
CA GLU A 34 9.06 -7.09 -8.18
C GLU A 34 7.76 -7.77 -7.67
N GLU A 35 7.72 -8.13 -6.38
CA GLU A 35 6.50 -8.65 -5.73
C GLU A 35 5.38 -7.60 -5.59
N LEU A 36 5.71 -6.32 -5.47
CA LEU A 36 4.70 -5.24 -5.37
C LEU A 36 4.03 -4.95 -6.73
N THR A 37 4.64 -5.39 -7.82
CA THR A 37 4.13 -5.11 -9.18
C THR A 37 3.04 -6.08 -9.64
N ASN A 38 2.91 -7.24 -8.99
CA ASN A 38 1.88 -8.22 -9.30
C ASN A 38 1.00 -8.42 -8.08
N ALA A 39 -0.26 -8.02 -8.17
CA ALA A 39 -1.24 -8.37 -7.14
C ALA A 39 -1.48 -9.88 -7.17
N ASP A 40 -1.17 -10.58 -6.08
CA ASP A 40 -1.42 -12.02 -5.90
C ASP A 40 -2.85 -12.31 -5.37
N LEU A 41 -3.77 -11.35 -5.53
CA LEU A 41 -5.14 -11.40 -5.05
C LEU A 41 -6.10 -10.93 -6.14
N SER A 42 -7.18 -11.68 -6.34
CA SER A 42 -8.30 -11.35 -7.22
C SER A 42 -9.54 -10.93 -6.42
N GLU A 43 -10.49 -10.27 -7.08
CA GLU A 43 -11.79 -9.97 -6.46
C GLU A 43 -12.50 -11.28 -6.04
N GLY A 44 -12.89 -11.34 -4.76
CA GLY A 44 -13.54 -12.52 -4.18
C GLY A 44 -12.58 -13.50 -3.51
N ASP A 45 -11.26 -13.32 -3.66
CA ASP A 45 -10.28 -14.07 -2.89
C ASP A 45 -10.29 -13.62 -1.42
N ASP A 46 -9.83 -14.51 -0.54
CA ASP A 46 -9.61 -14.16 0.85
C ASP A 46 -8.54 -13.06 0.95
N ALA A 47 -8.84 -12.00 1.69
CA ALA A 47 -7.86 -10.94 1.94
C ALA A 47 -6.64 -11.49 2.69
N TYR A 48 -5.44 -11.07 2.28
CA TYR A 48 -4.20 -11.43 2.98
C TYR A 48 -4.26 -10.99 4.45
N ASP A 49 -4.12 -11.94 5.36
CA ASP A 49 -4.17 -11.64 6.79
C ASP A 49 -2.90 -10.90 7.23
N PHE A 50 -3.08 -9.87 8.05
CA PHE A 50 -1.97 -9.12 8.60
C PHE A 50 -2.26 -8.70 10.04
N SER A 51 -1.17 -8.43 10.75
CA SER A 51 -1.21 -7.90 12.11
C SER A 51 -0.40 -6.61 12.17
N SER A 52 -0.96 -5.55 12.74
CA SER A 52 -0.29 -4.26 12.87
C SER A 52 -0.59 -3.60 14.21
N ARG A 53 0.31 -2.76 14.70
CA ARG A 53 0.05 -1.94 15.89
C ARG A 53 -0.94 -0.84 15.54
N ILE A 54 -1.83 -0.53 16.48
CA ILE A 54 -2.69 0.64 16.38
C ILE A 54 -1.96 1.84 17.00
N TYR A 55 -2.00 2.95 16.27
CA TYR A 55 -1.40 4.20 16.66
C TYR A 55 -2.47 5.30 16.68
N ASP A 56 -2.36 6.18 17.66
CA ASP A 56 -3.13 7.42 17.76
C ASP A 56 -2.29 8.57 17.22
N TYR A 57 -2.87 9.34 16.30
CA TYR A 57 -2.29 10.53 15.66
C TYR A 57 -3.17 11.78 15.91
N SER A 58 -4.09 11.73 16.87
CA SER A 58 -5.06 12.81 17.14
C SER A 58 -4.42 14.17 17.45
N ASP A 59 -3.16 14.19 17.90
CA ASP A 59 -2.38 15.40 18.13
C ASP A 59 -1.25 15.64 17.11
N GLY A 60 -1.24 14.88 16.02
CA GLY A 60 -0.23 14.95 14.97
C GLY A 60 1.08 14.22 15.29
N THR A 61 1.18 13.52 16.41
CA THR A 61 2.36 12.69 16.74
C THR A 61 2.00 11.21 16.82
N GLU A 62 2.89 10.33 16.35
CA GLU A 62 2.69 8.88 16.47
C GLU A 62 2.73 8.45 17.93
N LYS A 63 1.61 7.93 18.44
CA LYS A 63 1.53 7.34 19.77
C LYS A 63 0.98 5.92 19.71
N SER A 64 1.74 4.96 20.21
CA SER A 64 1.26 3.58 20.35
C SER A 64 0.07 3.53 21.32
N THR A 65 -1.06 2.95 20.90
CA THR A 65 -2.19 2.68 21.81
C THR A 65 -1.95 1.44 22.69
N GLY A 66 -0.99 0.60 22.27
CA GLY A 66 -0.71 -0.71 22.90
C GLY A 66 -1.59 -1.84 22.37
N GLU A 67 -2.52 -1.53 21.46
CA GLU A 67 -3.39 -2.50 20.82
C GLU A 67 -2.79 -3.04 19.52
N MET A 68 -3.12 -4.29 19.20
CA MET A 68 -2.82 -4.93 17.92
C MET A 68 -4.10 -5.09 17.13
N PHE A 69 -4.05 -4.71 15.86
CA PHE A 69 -5.07 -5.01 14.87
C PHE A 69 -4.73 -6.31 14.16
N HIS A 70 -5.72 -7.20 14.02
CA HIS A 70 -5.64 -8.44 13.25
C HIS A 70 -6.77 -8.44 12.22
N LEU A 71 -6.44 -8.50 10.91
CA LEU A 71 -7.45 -8.41 9.86
C LEU A 71 -8.45 -9.57 9.93
N ALA A 72 -7.98 -10.80 10.09
CA ALA A 72 -8.82 -11.99 10.18
C ALA A 72 -9.80 -11.99 11.37
N GLU A 73 -9.50 -11.27 12.46
CA GLU A 73 -10.42 -11.11 13.57
C GLU A 73 -11.50 -10.06 13.24
N ALA A 74 -11.08 -8.90 12.72
CA ALA A 74 -11.99 -7.81 12.38
C ALA A 74 -13.02 -8.21 11.31
N THR A 75 -12.61 -8.97 10.29
CA THR A 75 -13.48 -9.41 9.19
C THR A 75 -14.52 -10.45 9.61
N ARG A 76 -14.32 -11.16 10.73
CA ARG A 76 -15.32 -12.09 11.29
C ARG A 76 -16.48 -11.36 11.96
N GLU A 77 -16.25 -10.14 12.44
CA GLU A 77 -17.26 -9.36 13.15
C GLU A 77 -18.04 -8.45 12.20
N LYS A 78 -17.37 -7.85 11.21
CA LYS A 78 -17.97 -6.87 10.29
C LYS A 78 -17.18 -6.73 8.99
N PRO A 79 -17.80 -6.20 7.91
CA PRO A 79 -17.07 -5.79 6.72
C PRO A 79 -16.00 -4.75 7.05
N VAL A 80 -14.83 -4.86 6.40
CA VAL A 80 -13.67 -3.98 6.60
C VAL A 80 -13.29 -3.34 5.26
N ALA A 81 -12.94 -2.06 5.28
CA ALA A 81 -12.33 -1.35 4.16
C ALA A 81 -10.94 -0.86 4.57
N LEU A 82 -9.92 -1.17 3.77
CA LEU A 82 -8.55 -0.72 3.99
C LEU A 82 -8.31 0.53 3.14
N ILE A 83 -7.84 1.61 3.77
CA ILE A 83 -7.54 2.88 3.11
C ILE A 83 -6.05 3.12 3.27
N PHE A 84 -5.33 3.13 2.14
CA PHE A 84 -3.91 3.43 2.09
C PHE A 84 -3.72 4.89 1.67
N GLY A 85 -2.97 5.66 2.46
CA GLY A 85 -2.68 7.05 2.15
C GLY A 85 -1.47 7.53 2.94
N SER A 86 -0.75 8.49 2.35
CA SER A 86 0.25 9.26 3.08
C SER A 86 -0.46 10.35 3.88
N TYR A 87 -0.48 10.23 5.21
CA TYR A 87 -0.82 11.35 6.07
C TYR A 87 0.46 12.15 6.29
N THR A 88 0.61 13.24 5.53
CA THR A 88 1.64 14.27 5.74
C THR A 88 1.07 15.39 6.59
#